data_AF-R1CW43-F1
#
_entry.id   AF-R1CW43-F1
#
_cell.length_a   1.000
_cell.length_b   1.000
_cell.length_c   1.000
_cell.angle_alpha   90.00
_cell.angle_beta   90.00
_cell.angle_gamma   90.00
#
_symmetry.space_group_name_H-M   'P 1'
#
loop_
_entity.id
_entity.type
_entity.pdbx_description
1 polymer ?
#
loop_
_entity_poly.entity_id
_entity_poly.type
_entity_poly.pdbx_seq_one_letter_code
_entity_poly.pdbx_strand_id
1 'polypeptide(L)'
;MACMHGSHDSLTSKIRSGAHERVASEASSPRAGEPRAVVFLDVDGVLCCNSEARLEAAPLRQLRRICDTTGAQVVLSSDWRRNATLSRRIAASLEETGVGLIGETPQMEAVGHGQRARPREIAHWLSWPPRSWKESVSWVVLDDRDLLAEEGGVFLRGRHVRTFFRTGLTAELADRAIATLLHGPAESGPGSRNGGAVGTTGSPRRSVASLQSLLRRSGSRRRLSSSASEAGPSQSGAAAAEQGAVPQQGTRAPPGGERR
;
A
#
# COMPACT_ATOMS: atom_id res chain seq x y z
N MET A 1 33.89 61.38 8.75
CA MET A 1 33.75 62.67 9.46
C MET A 1 32.48 63.31 8.91
N ALA A 2 31.49 63.57 9.77
CA ALA A 2 30.23 64.30 9.54
C ALA A 2 29.25 63.71 8.50
N CYS A 3 27.92 63.79 8.59
CA CYS A 3 26.90 64.15 9.60
C CYS A 3 25.56 63.67 8.96
N MET A 4 24.72 62.89 9.64
CA MET A 4 23.45 63.27 10.28
C MET A 4 22.42 64.06 9.44
N HIS A 5 21.13 63.72 9.67
CA HIS A 5 19.81 64.34 9.36
C HIS A 5 18.93 63.34 8.57
N GLY A 6 17.69 62.99 8.91
CA GLY A 6 16.73 63.36 9.96
C GLY A 6 15.50 62.45 9.73
N SER A 7 14.98 61.81 10.77
CA SER A 7 13.72 62.15 11.45
C SER A 7 12.40 61.94 10.67
N HIS A 8 11.61 61.01 11.24
CA HIS A 8 10.16 60.99 11.42
C HIS A 8 9.24 60.91 10.18
N ASP A 9 8.47 59.81 10.10
CA ASP A 9 7.02 59.95 10.26
C ASP A 9 6.31 58.67 10.71
N SER A 10 5.42 58.88 11.67
CA SER A 10 4.54 57.91 12.32
C SER A 10 3.17 58.02 11.68
N LEU A 11 2.63 56.93 11.12
CA LEU A 11 1.20 56.84 10.77
C LEU A 11 0.66 55.44 11.05
N THR A 12 -0.10 55.40 12.15
CA THR A 12 -1.02 54.36 12.56
C THR A 12 -2.18 54.20 11.56
N SER A 13 -2.50 52.98 11.15
CA SER A 13 -3.88 52.64 10.77
C SER A 13 -4.15 51.13 10.70
N LYS A 14 -4.96 50.67 11.68
CA LYS A 14 -6.08 49.74 11.53
C LYS A 14 -5.94 48.64 10.46
N ILE A 15 -5.36 47.50 10.84
CA ILE A 15 -5.71 46.23 10.18
C ILE A 15 -6.85 45.58 10.96
N ARG A 16 -7.94 45.39 10.22
CA ARG A 16 -9.26 44.95 10.66
C ARG A 16 -9.22 43.55 11.26
N SER A 17 -9.87 43.42 12.41
CA SER A 17 -10.43 42.17 12.91
C SER A 17 -11.36 41.58 11.85
N GLY A 18 -10.89 40.55 11.14
CA GLY A 18 -11.68 39.73 10.24
C GLY A 18 -12.10 38.49 11.00
N ALA A 19 -13.38 38.42 11.33
CA ALA A 19 -14.01 37.27 11.94
C ALA A 19 -13.68 35.99 11.16
N HIS A 20 -13.23 34.96 11.89
CA HIS A 20 -13.16 33.59 11.40
C HIS A 20 -14.59 33.10 11.14
N GLU A 21 -15.11 33.42 9.97
CA GLU A 21 -16.31 32.79 9.43
C GLU A 21 -15.98 31.32 9.20
N ARG A 22 -16.37 30.50 10.17
CA ARG A 22 -16.36 29.04 10.07
C ARG A 22 -17.34 28.68 8.96
N VAL A 23 -16.84 28.56 7.74
CA VAL A 23 -17.52 27.83 6.68
C VAL A 23 -17.61 26.39 7.18
N ALA A 24 -18.76 26.06 7.77
CA ALA A 24 -19.16 24.69 8.02
C ALA A 24 -19.17 24.01 6.64
N SER A 25 -18.12 23.22 6.41
CA SER A 25 -17.98 22.33 5.26
C SER A 25 -19.19 21.41 5.24
N GLU A 26 -20.18 21.76 4.42
CA GLU A 26 -21.28 20.88 4.07
C GLU A 26 -20.67 19.62 3.47
N ALA A 27 -21.02 18.47 4.05
CA ALA A 27 -20.56 17.17 3.62
C ALA A 27 -21.02 16.92 2.17
N SER A 28 -20.19 17.31 1.21
CA SER A 28 -20.41 17.06 -0.21
C SER A 28 -20.57 15.55 -0.40
N SER A 29 -21.72 15.15 -0.93
CA SER A 29 -21.95 13.76 -1.35
C SER A 29 -20.81 13.31 -2.26
N PRO A 30 -20.36 12.04 -2.17
CA PRO A 30 -19.25 11.55 -2.98
C PRO A 30 -19.52 11.85 -4.44
N ARG A 31 -18.57 12.51 -5.12
CA ARG A 31 -18.68 12.85 -6.54
C ARG A 31 -18.94 11.56 -7.32
N ALA A 32 -19.88 11.62 -8.27
CA ALA A 32 -20.14 10.49 -9.16
C ALA A 32 -18.83 10.09 -9.85
N GLY A 33 -18.28 8.93 -9.47
CA GLY A 33 -17.02 8.41 -10.01
C GLY A 33 -15.91 8.13 -8.97
N GLU A 34 -16.03 8.56 -7.71
CA GLU A 34 -15.04 8.16 -6.69
C GLU A 34 -15.29 6.72 -6.22
N PRO A 35 -14.23 5.88 -6.15
CA PRO A 35 -14.36 4.51 -5.67
C PRO A 35 -14.88 4.49 -4.25
N ARG A 36 -15.96 3.73 -4.03
CA ARG A 36 -16.52 3.47 -2.69
C ARG A 36 -15.87 2.27 -2.01
N ALA A 37 -15.06 1.51 -2.74
CA ALA A 37 -14.37 0.32 -2.26
C ALA A 37 -12.96 0.22 -2.85
N VAL A 38 -11.99 -0.24 -2.05
CA VAL A 38 -10.60 -0.41 -2.46
C VAL A 38 -10.04 -1.79 -2.09
N VAL A 39 -9.33 -2.41 -3.01
CA VAL A 39 -8.55 -3.63 -2.79
C VAL A 39 -7.05 -3.28 -2.80
N PHE A 40 -6.37 -3.49 -1.68
CA PHE A 40 -4.90 -3.51 -1.65
C PHE A 40 -4.43 -4.89 -2.08
N LEU A 41 -3.73 -4.97 -3.21
CA LEU A 41 -3.45 -6.22 -3.89
C LEU A 41 -1.95 -6.54 -3.88
N ASP A 42 -1.58 -7.66 -3.26
CA ASP A 42 -0.34 -8.35 -3.61
C ASP A 42 -0.53 -9.18 -4.89
N VAL A 43 0.56 -9.53 -5.57
CA VAL A 43 0.55 -10.32 -6.80
C VAL A 43 1.07 -11.73 -6.52
N ASP A 44 2.25 -11.86 -5.94
CA ASP A 44 2.83 -13.15 -5.60
C ASP A 44 1.99 -13.84 -4.53
N GLY A 45 1.67 -15.12 -4.74
CA GLY A 45 0.80 -15.90 -3.88
C GLY A 45 -0.67 -15.45 -3.81
N VAL A 46 -1.07 -14.47 -4.62
CA VAL A 46 -2.47 -14.04 -4.80
C VAL A 46 -2.93 -14.33 -6.22
N LEU A 47 -2.29 -13.72 -7.22
CA LEU A 47 -2.58 -13.88 -8.65
C LEU A 47 -1.55 -14.74 -9.37
N CYS A 48 -0.37 -14.91 -8.78
CA CYS A 48 0.73 -15.71 -9.30
C CYS A 48 1.19 -16.71 -8.24
N CYS A 49 0.88 -17.99 -8.47
CA CYS A 49 1.16 -19.11 -7.57
C CYS A 49 2.18 -20.10 -8.18
N ASN A 50 2.92 -19.66 -9.20
CA ASN A 50 3.90 -20.43 -9.93
C ASN A 50 5.29 -19.78 -9.87
N SER A 51 6.32 -20.58 -10.16
CA SER A 51 7.73 -20.15 -10.13
C SER A 51 8.12 -19.20 -11.26
N GLU A 52 7.29 -19.08 -12.29
CA GLU A 52 7.59 -18.30 -13.50
C GLU A 52 7.03 -16.87 -13.46
N ALA A 53 6.53 -16.44 -12.30
CA ALA A 53 5.89 -15.14 -12.13
C ALA A 53 4.73 -14.93 -13.14
N ARG A 54 4.00 -15.98 -13.54
CA ARG A 54 2.88 -15.88 -14.49
C ARG A 54 1.57 -15.62 -13.76
N LEU A 55 0.80 -14.64 -14.25
CA LEU A 55 -0.54 -14.39 -13.75
C LEU A 55 -1.48 -15.52 -14.17
N GLU A 56 -2.28 -16.01 -13.22
CA GLU A 56 -3.15 -17.15 -13.42
C GLU A 56 -4.60 -16.73 -13.65
N ALA A 57 -5.25 -17.35 -14.62
CA ALA A 57 -6.60 -16.97 -15.04
C ALA A 57 -7.66 -17.17 -13.94
N ALA A 58 -7.52 -18.21 -13.10
CA ALA A 58 -8.49 -18.48 -12.05
C ALA A 58 -8.49 -17.40 -10.94
N PRO A 59 -7.35 -17.04 -10.32
CA PRO A 59 -7.27 -15.89 -9.42
C PRO A 59 -7.71 -14.57 -10.04
N LEU A 60 -7.33 -14.30 -11.30
CA LEU A 60 -7.76 -13.09 -12.02
C LEU A 60 -9.29 -13.01 -12.16
N ARG A 61 -9.96 -14.12 -12.48
CA ARG A 61 -11.43 -14.17 -12.50
C ARG A 61 -12.04 -13.87 -11.13
N GLN A 62 -11.42 -14.35 -10.05
CA GLN A 62 -11.90 -14.05 -8.70
C GLN A 62 -11.69 -12.58 -8.32
N LEU A 63 -10.55 -11.98 -8.68
CA LEU A 63 -10.33 -10.55 -8.49
C LEU A 63 -11.35 -9.71 -9.27
N ARG A 64 -11.58 -10.05 -10.53
CA ARG A 64 -12.61 -9.39 -11.36
C ARG A 64 -13.99 -9.49 -10.71
N ARG A 65 -14.36 -10.67 -10.19
CA ARG A 65 -15.62 -10.88 -9.47
C ARG A 65 -15.75 -9.99 -8.23
N ILE A 66 -14.68 -9.83 -7.44
CA ILE A 66 -14.67 -8.91 -6.29
C ILE A 66 -14.98 -7.49 -6.78
N CYS A 67 -14.28 -7.01 -7.80
CA CYS A 67 -14.44 -5.66 -8.34
C CYS A 67 -15.83 -5.41 -8.93
N ASP A 68 -16.35 -6.32 -9.75
CA ASP A 68 -17.71 -6.21 -10.31
C ASP A 68 -18.79 -6.18 -9.24
N THR A 69 -18.66 -7.01 -8.21
CA THR A 69 -19.69 -7.14 -7.16
C THR A 69 -19.71 -5.93 -6.24
N THR A 70 -18.55 -5.32 -5.99
CA THR A 70 -18.38 -4.31 -4.93
C THR A 70 -18.15 -2.90 -5.47
N GLY A 71 -17.92 -2.76 -6.78
CA GLY A 71 -17.42 -1.53 -7.38
C GLY A 71 -16.01 -1.15 -6.91
N ALA A 72 -15.25 -2.12 -6.39
CA ALA A 72 -13.92 -1.85 -5.86
C ALA A 72 -12.90 -1.60 -6.97
N GLN A 73 -11.97 -0.69 -6.70
CA GLN A 73 -10.78 -0.48 -7.51
C GLN A 73 -9.53 -0.95 -6.77
N VAL A 74 -8.47 -1.25 -7.52
CA VAL A 74 -7.23 -1.85 -7.02
C VAL A 74 -6.19 -0.78 -6.72
N VAL A 75 -5.52 -0.91 -5.58
CA VAL A 75 -4.23 -0.29 -5.28
C VAL A 75 -3.18 -1.37 -5.26
N LEU A 76 -2.15 -1.25 -6.10
CA LEU A 76 -1.07 -2.21 -6.14
C LEU A 76 -0.23 -2.11 -4.85
N SER A 77 -0.25 -3.15 -4.05
CA SER A 77 0.53 -3.29 -2.83
C SER A 77 1.32 -4.58 -2.92
N SER A 78 2.30 -4.60 -3.83
CA SER A 78 3.13 -5.76 -4.16
C SER A 78 4.57 -5.34 -4.44
N ASP A 79 5.54 -6.22 -4.23
CA ASP A 79 6.93 -5.95 -4.60
C ASP A 79 7.11 -5.81 -6.13
N TRP A 80 6.16 -6.31 -6.93
CA TRP A 80 6.10 -6.10 -8.37
C TRP A 80 6.15 -4.62 -8.78
N ARG A 81 5.63 -3.70 -7.94
CA ARG A 81 5.66 -2.25 -8.22
C ARG A 81 7.08 -1.68 -8.30
N ARG A 82 8.05 -2.34 -7.67
CA ARG A 82 9.47 -1.93 -7.68
C ARG A 82 10.18 -2.25 -8.98
N ASN A 83 9.57 -3.08 -9.84
CA ASN A 83 10.12 -3.46 -11.12
C ASN A 83 9.19 -2.95 -12.24
N ALA A 84 9.67 -2.03 -13.08
CA ALA A 84 8.86 -1.41 -14.11
C ALA A 84 8.27 -2.40 -15.14
N THR A 85 8.93 -3.53 -15.38
CA THR A 85 8.40 -4.58 -16.27
C THR A 85 7.27 -5.35 -15.60
N LEU A 86 7.44 -5.77 -14.35
CA LEU A 86 6.40 -6.46 -13.60
C LEU A 86 5.19 -5.55 -13.32
N SER A 87 5.43 -4.30 -12.95
CA SER A 87 4.38 -3.28 -12.74
C SER A 87 3.56 -3.05 -14.01
N ARG A 88 4.19 -2.87 -15.18
CA ARG A 88 3.47 -2.77 -16.47
C ARG A 88 2.69 -4.03 -16.81
N ARG A 89 3.26 -5.21 -16.52
CA ARG A 89 2.60 -6.49 -16.77
C ARG A 89 1.32 -6.63 -15.97
N ILE A 90 1.34 -6.36 -14.67
CA ILE A 90 0.12 -6.43 -13.86
C ILE A 90 -0.88 -5.36 -14.28
N ALA A 91 -0.44 -4.13 -14.59
CA ALA A 91 -1.33 -3.08 -15.06
C ALA A 91 -2.06 -3.48 -16.36
N ALA A 92 -1.35 -4.01 -17.35
CA ALA A 92 -1.95 -4.49 -18.60
C ALA A 92 -2.96 -5.63 -18.36
N SER A 93 -2.63 -6.61 -17.51
CA SER A 93 -3.57 -7.70 -17.21
C SER A 93 -4.80 -7.24 -16.41
N LEU A 94 -4.67 -6.23 -15.53
CA LEU A 94 -5.83 -5.63 -14.86
C LEU A 94 -6.71 -4.87 -15.86
N GLU A 95 -6.12 -4.13 -16.78
CA GLU A 95 -6.84 -3.43 -17.85
C GLU A 95 -7.58 -4.40 -18.79
N GLU A 96 -6.91 -5.45 -19.27
CA GLU A 96 -7.51 -6.49 -20.13
C GLU A 96 -8.68 -7.20 -19.44
N THR A 97 -8.60 -7.36 -18.11
CA THR A 97 -9.68 -7.94 -17.31
C THR A 97 -10.71 -6.91 -16.89
N GLY A 98 -10.59 -5.63 -17.26
CA GLY A 98 -11.48 -4.53 -16.89
C GLY A 98 -11.50 -4.20 -15.39
N VAL A 99 -10.43 -4.54 -14.67
CA VAL A 99 -10.22 -4.18 -13.26
C VAL A 99 -9.48 -2.84 -13.19
N GLY A 100 -10.11 -1.84 -12.58
CA GLY A 100 -9.52 -0.50 -12.46
C GLY A 100 -8.37 -0.44 -11.45
N LEU A 101 -7.19 -0.01 -11.90
CA LEU A 101 -6.03 0.29 -11.06
C LEU A 101 -5.97 1.80 -10.77
N ILE A 102 -6.00 2.20 -9.50
CA ILE A 102 -6.04 3.62 -9.07
C ILE A 102 -4.75 4.13 -8.45
N GLY A 103 -3.73 3.28 -8.34
CA GLY A 103 -2.40 3.66 -7.87
C GLY A 103 -1.67 2.50 -7.20
N GLU A 104 -0.63 2.85 -6.48
CA GLU A 104 0.22 1.90 -5.76
C GLU A 104 0.59 2.44 -4.37
N THR A 105 0.83 1.55 -3.42
CA THR A 105 1.30 1.96 -2.10
C THR A 105 2.75 2.45 -2.18
N PRO A 106 3.16 3.46 -1.39
CA PRO A 106 4.54 3.95 -1.40
C PRO A 106 5.53 2.83 -1.10
N GLN A 107 6.77 3.02 -1.52
CA GLN A 107 7.87 2.17 -1.09
C GLN A 107 8.44 2.75 0.20
N MET A 108 8.23 2.07 1.31
CA MET A 108 8.85 2.43 2.59
C MET A 108 10.04 1.50 2.83
N GLU A 109 11.11 2.05 3.39
CA GLU A 109 12.24 1.25 3.82
C GLU A 109 11.83 0.35 4.98
N ALA A 110 12.35 -0.88 4.96
CA ALA A 110 12.27 -1.79 6.08
C ALA A 110 12.94 -1.14 7.30
N VAL A 111 12.24 -1.04 8.43
CA VAL A 111 12.85 -0.55 9.67
C VAL A 111 13.57 -1.72 10.34
N GLY A 112 14.89 -1.77 10.19
CA GLY A 112 15.74 -2.82 10.79
C GLY A 112 15.96 -4.04 9.89
N HIS A 113 16.50 -5.13 10.49
CA HIS A 113 16.96 -6.36 9.82
C HIS A 113 15.85 -7.14 9.07
N GLY A 114 15.39 -6.62 7.94
CA GLY A 114 14.50 -7.34 7.02
C GLY A 114 13.00 -7.26 7.34
N GLN A 115 12.56 -6.35 8.22
CA GLN A 115 11.13 -6.18 8.49
C GLN A 115 10.42 -5.57 7.28
N ARG A 116 9.48 -6.32 6.69
CA ARG A 116 8.67 -5.82 5.57
C ARG A 116 7.68 -4.76 6.07
N ALA A 117 7.50 -3.70 5.29
CA ALA A 117 6.77 -2.50 5.71
C ALA A 117 5.33 -2.42 5.15
N ARG A 118 4.77 -3.51 4.62
CA ARG A 118 3.52 -3.47 3.85
C ARG A 118 2.33 -2.89 4.64
N PRO A 119 2.09 -3.24 5.92
CA PRO A 119 1.04 -2.58 6.69
C PRO A 119 1.26 -1.06 6.80
N ARG A 120 2.50 -0.61 6.98
CA ARG A 120 2.83 0.82 7.08
C ARG A 120 2.61 1.55 5.75
N GLU A 121 2.98 0.92 4.65
CA GLU A 121 2.75 1.44 3.29
C GLU A 121 1.25 1.62 3.00
N ILE A 122 0.44 0.62 3.36
CA ILE A 122 -1.03 0.69 3.25
C ILE A 122 -1.58 1.80 4.16
N ALA A 123 -1.15 1.89 5.42
CA ALA A 123 -1.56 2.95 6.33
C ALA A 123 -1.21 4.35 5.80
N HIS A 124 -0.03 4.50 5.19
CA HIS A 124 0.41 5.73 4.57
C HIS A 124 -0.46 6.10 3.37
N TRP A 125 -0.74 5.15 2.48
CA TRP A 125 -1.63 5.39 1.34
C TRP A 125 -3.03 5.80 1.80
N LEU A 126 -3.60 5.12 2.80
CA LEU A 126 -4.88 5.48 3.42
C LEU A 126 -4.85 6.85 4.13
N SER A 127 -3.67 7.40 4.39
CA SER A 127 -3.52 8.71 5.02
C SER A 127 -3.68 9.88 4.03
N TRP A 128 -3.46 9.66 2.73
CA TRP A 128 -3.47 10.71 1.71
C TRP A 128 -4.86 11.26 1.32
N PRO A 129 -5.91 10.44 1.13
CA PRO A 129 -7.21 10.97 0.71
C PRO A 129 -7.82 11.95 1.73
N PRO A 130 -8.77 12.81 1.32
CA PRO A 130 -9.55 13.64 2.23
C PRO A 130 -10.31 12.81 3.28
N ARG A 131 -10.58 13.39 4.45
CA ARG A 131 -11.28 12.70 5.54
C ARG A 131 -12.67 12.17 5.13
N SER A 132 -13.42 12.93 4.33
CA SER A 132 -14.73 12.53 3.81
C SER A 132 -14.68 11.24 3.00
N TRP A 133 -13.64 11.06 2.19
CA TRP A 133 -13.40 9.82 1.44
C TRP A 133 -13.12 8.66 2.40
N LYS A 134 -12.26 8.84 3.40
CA LYS A 134 -11.91 7.78 4.36
C LYS A 134 -13.10 7.27 5.17
N GLU A 135 -14.07 8.13 5.46
CA GLU A 135 -15.28 7.78 6.22
C GLU A 135 -16.33 7.06 5.35
N SER A 136 -16.18 7.09 4.03
CA SER A 136 -17.13 6.51 3.06
C SER A 136 -16.58 5.33 2.27
N VAL A 137 -15.28 5.03 2.37
CA VAL A 137 -14.64 3.94 1.62
C VAL A 137 -14.44 2.68 2.46
N SER A 138 -14.98 1.57 1.96
CA SER A 138 -14.65 0.22 2.41
C SER A 138 -13.35 -0.25 1.78
N TRP A 139 -12.57 -1.08 2.47
CA TRP A 139 -11.34 -1.62 1.89
C TRP A 139 -10.97 -2.98 2.47
N VAL A 140 -10.20 -3.74 1.67
CA VAL A 140 -9.68 -5.06 2.00
C VAL A 140 -8.24 -5.20 1.48
N VAL A 141 -7.45 -6.07 2.11
CA VAL A 141 -6.10 -6.44 1.67
C VAL A 141 -6.08 -7.91 1.28
N LEU A 142 -5.58 -8.20 0.08
CA LEU A 142 -5.33 -9.55 -0.42
C LEU A 142 -3.81 -9.75 -0.50
N ASP A 143 -3.26 -10.62 0.34
CA ASP A 143 -1.80 -10.83 0.47
C ASP A 143 -1.56 -12.24 1.04
N ASP A 144 -0.55 -12.95 0.58
CA ASP A 144 -0.24 -14.31 1.03
C ASP A 144 0.59 -14.34 2.34
N ARG A 145 1.21 -13.21 2.69
CA ARG A 145 1.99 -13.06 3.92
C ARG A 145 1.10 -12.85 5.13
N ASP A 146 1.66 -13.11 6.30
CA ASP A 146 1.00 -12.85 7.57
C ASP A 146 1.13 -11.37 7.98
N LEU A 147 0.40 -10.49 7.29
CA LEU A 147 0.49 -9.04 7.53
C LEU A 147 0.11 -8.63 8.94
N LEU A 148 -0.69 -9.42 9.66
CA LEU A 148 -1.05 -9.15 11.05
C LEU A 148 0.14 -9.32 12.01
N ALA A 149 1.11 -10.16 11.63
CA ALA A 149 2.35 -10.38 12.37
C ALA A 149 3.45 -9.37 12.01
N GLU A 150 3.28 -8.59 10.93
CA GLU A 150 4.21 -7.53 10.53
C GLU A 150 4.06 -6.26 11.39
N GLU A 151 5.09 -5.41 11.41
CA GLU A 151 5.05 -4.14 12.16
C GLU A 151 3.90 -3.26 11.67
N GLY A 152 3.03 -2.85 12.59
CA GLY A 152 1.83 -2.10 12.26
C GLY A 152 0.69 -2.95 11.69
N GLY A 153 0.81 -4.27 11.61
CA GLY A 153 -0.22 -5.17 11.08
C GLY A 153 -1.58 -5.13 11.78
N VAL A 154 -1.61 -4.75 13.07
CA VAL A 154 -2.81 -4.84 13.91
C VAL A 154 -4.00 -4.06 13.35
N PHE A 155 -3.79 -2.93 12.65
CA PHE A 155 -4.92 -2.15 12.09
C PHE A 155 -5.59 -2.84 10.88
N LEU A 156 -4.95 -3.87 10.30
CA LEU A 156 -5.50 -4.68 9.21
C LEU A 156 -6.46 -5.77 9.70
N ARG A 157 -6.64 -5.93 11.02
CA ARG A 157 -7.53 -6.95 11.60
C ARG A 157 -8.94 -6.84 11.02
N GLY A 158 -9.47 -7.97 10.59
CA GLY A 158 -10.79 -8.09 9.95
C GLY A 158 -10.84 -7.58 8.50
N ARG A 159 -9.75 -7.02 7.98
CA ARG A 159 -9.64 -6.51 6.60
C ARG A 159 -8.56 -7.19 5.76
N HIS A 160 -7.76 -8.06 6.36
CA HIS A 160 -6.78 -8.88 5.66
C HIS A 160 -7.39 -10.25 5.33
N VAL A 161 -7.49 -10.55 4.04
CA VAL A 161 -7.80 -11.88 3.52
C VAL A 161 -6.49 -12.50 3.09
N ARG A 162 -5.95 -13.34 3.97
CA ARG A 162 -4.72 -14.06 3.70
C ARG A 162 -4.96 -15.16 2.66
N THR A 163 -4.21 -15.12 1.57
CA THR A 163 -4.14 -16.21 0.58
C THR A 163 -3.01 -17.18 0.95
N PHE A 164 -2.85 -18.25 0.17
CA PHE A 164 -1.70 -19.14 0.28
C PHE A 164 -0.96 -19.18 -1.04
N PHE A 165 0.37 -19.14 -0.98
CA PHE A 165 1.22 -19.15 -2.17
C PHE A 165 0.90 -20.27 -3.16
N ARG A 166 0.44 -21.44 -2.68
CA ARG A 166 0.12 -22.59 -3.53
C ARG A 166 -1.25 -22.55 -4.20
N THR A 167 -2.19 -21.76 -3.68
CA THR A 167 -3.60 -21.79 -4.13
C THR A 167 -4.09 -20.44 -4.63
N GLY A 168 -3.43 -19.35 -4.22
CA GLY A 168 -3.80 -18.00 -4.61
C GLY A 168 -5.15 -17.56 -4.05
N LEU A 169 -5.78 -16.64 -4.78
CA LEU A 169 -7.12 -16.15 -4.53
C LEU A 169 -8.17 -17.18 -5.00
N THR A 170 -8.71 -17.95 -4.07
CA THR A 170 -9.80 -18.91 -4.33
C THR A 170 -11.17 -18.22 -4.31
N ALA A 171 -12.23 -18.96 -4.68
CA ALA A 171 -13.59 -18.46 -4.64
C ALA A 171 -14.03 -18.08 -3.21
N GLU A 172 -13.70 -18.92 -2.22
CA GLU A 172 -14.05 -18.72 -0.81
C GLU A 172 -13.36 -17.49 -0.23
N LEU A 173 -12.09 -17.25 -0.62
CA LEU A 173 -11.35 -16.06 -0.21
C LEU A 173 -11.92 -14.80 -0.86
N ALA A 174 -12.34 -14.89 -2.13
CA ALA A 174 -13.04 -13.80 -2.79
C ALA A 174 -14.40 -13.49 -2.16
N ASP A 175 -15.16 -14.49 -1.70
CA ASP A 175 -16.41 -14.28 -0.95
C ASP A 175 -16.17 -13.53 0.36
N ARG A 176 -15.10 -13.90 1.09
CA ARG A 176 -14.70 -13.17 2.30
C ARG A 176 -14.30 -11.72 2.01
N ALA A 177 -13.62 -11.47 0.88
CA ALA A 177 -13.25 -10.13 0.47
C ALA A 177 -14.49 -9.29 0.11
N ILE A 178 -15.43 -9.86 -0.65
CA ILE A 178 -16.71 -9.24 -0.99
C ILE A 178 -17.50 -8.90 0.28
N ALA A 179 -17.64 -9.85 1.20
CA ALA A 179 -18.34 -9.62 2.47
C ALA A 179 -17.68 -8.48 3.27
N THR A 180 -16.34 -8.45 3.32
CA THR A 180 -15.58 -7.39 3.99
C THR A 180 -15.84 -6.02 3.38
N LEU A 181 -15.93 -5.94 2.05
CA LEU A 181 -16.16 -4.69 1.32
C LEU A 181 -17.61 -4.20 1.43
N LEU A 182 -18.60 -5.10 1.37
CA LEU A 182 -20.02 -4.75 1.41
C LEU A 182 -20.55 -4.52 2.83
N HIS A 183 -20.04 -5.26 3.83
CA HIS A 183 -20.60 -5.27 5.18
C HIS A 183 -19.63 -4.79 6.25
N GLY A 184 -18.38 -4.50 5.87
CA GLY A 184 -17.31 -4.18 6.80
C GLY A 184 -16.63 -5.43 7.36
N PRO A 185 -15.57 -5.26 8.18
CA PRO A 185 -14.87 -6.38 8.80
C PRO A 185 -15.83 -7.16 9.70
N ALA A 186 -15.84 -8.49 9.57
CA ALA A 186 -16.47 -9.33 10.58
C ALA A 186 -15.77 -9.06 11.92
N GLU A 187 -16.52 -8.57 12.91
CA GLU A 187 -16.02 -8.47 14.28
C GLU A 187 -15.54 -9.88 14.67
N SER A 188 -14.21 -10.04 14.75
CA SER A 188 -13.60 -11.29 15.18
C SER A 188 -13.86 -11.42 16.68
N GLY A 189 -15.08 -11.78 17.03
CA GLY A 189 -15.53 -11.97 18.40
C GLY A 189 -14.75 -13.11 19.04
N PRO A 190 -14.02 -12.89 20.14
CA PRO A 190 -13.47 -13.97 20.92
C PRO A 190 -14.62 -14.63 21.69
N GLY A 191 -15.21 -15.68 21.13
CA GLY A 191 -16.13 -16.56 21.84
C GLY A 191 -17.61 -16.35 21.52
N SER A 192 -18.05 -16.88 20.38
CA SER A 192 -19.44 -17.37 20.29
C SER A 192 -19.52 -18.69 21.04
N ARG A 193 -19.73 -18.60 22.36
CA ARG A 193 -20.38 -19.67 23.13
C ARG A 193 -21.84 -19.26 23.25
N ASN A 194 -22.73 -20.15 22.82
CA ASN A 194 -24.17 -20.10 22.98
C ASN A 194 -24.64 -19.42 24.29
N GLY A 195 -25.65 -18.56 24.18
CA GLY A 195 -26.43 -18.09 25.33
C GLY A 195 -27.12 -16.78 25.01
N GLY A 196 -28.43 -16.84 24.73
CA GLY A 196 -29.19 -15.76 24.15
C GLY A 196 -29.30 -14.49 25.00
N ALA A 197 -29.60 -13.38 24.32
CA ALA A 197 -30.66 -12.46 24.71
C ALA A 197 -30.84 -11.43 23.59
N VAL A 198 -32.10 -11.24 23.24
CA VAL A 198 -32.63 -10.21 22.35
C VAL A 198 -32.30 -8.82 22.91
N GLY A 199 -31.84 -7.89 22.06
CA GLY A 199 -32.03 -6.47 22.35
C GLY A 199 -31.03 -5.49 21.74
N THR A 200 -31.60 -4.57 20.95
CA THR A 200 -31.17 -3.19 20.67
C THR A 200 -30.20 -2.93 19.50
N THR A 201 -30.79 -2.26 18.52
CA THR A 201 -30.20 -1.63 17.33
C THR A 201 -29.37 -0.41 17.72
N GLY A 202 -28.05 -0.53 17.63
CA GLY A 202 -27.12 0.60 17.73
C GLY A 202 -26.02 0.41 16.70
N SER A 203 -26.08 1.16 15.60
CA SER A 203 -25.10 1.11 14.50
C SER A 203 -23.79 1.77 14.94
N PRO A 204 -22.65 1.05 15.08
CA PRO A 204 -21.40 1.65 15.48
C PRO A 204 -20.58 1.98 14.24
N ARG A 205 -20.78 3.17 13.65
CA ARG A 205 -19.77 3.77 12.78
C ARG A 205 -18.61 4.24 13.64
N ARG A 206 -17.68 3.33 13.98
CA ARG A 206 -16.43 3.69 14.66
C ARG A 206 -15.50 4.40 13.68
N SER A 207 -15.03 5.58 14.10
CA SER A 207 -14.24 6.48 13.27
C SER A 207 -12.80 5.99 13.07
N VAL A 208 -12.29 6.22 11.86
CA VAL A 208 -10.92 6.00 11.38
C VAL A 208 -9.84 6.87 12.07
N ALA A 209 -10.13 7.46 13.23
CA ALA A 209 -9.25 8.41 13.93
C ALA A 209 -7.93 7.79 14.47
N SER A 210 -7.79 6.46 14.44
CA SER A 210 -6.60 5.75 14.97
C SER A 210 -5.38 5.73 14.01
N LEU A 211 -5.55 6.06 12.73
CA LEU A 211 -4.46 5.96 11.74
C LEU A 211 -3.33 7.00 11.94
N GLN A 212 -3.64 8.19 12.48
CA GLN A 212 -2.64 9.25 12.67
C GLN A 212 -1.68 8.99 13.85
N SER A 213 -2.09 8.21 14.86
CA SER A 213 -1.21 7.87 15.99
C SER A 213 -0.16 6.81 15.63
N LEU A 214 -0.49 5.91 14.69
CA LEU A 214 0.45 4.92 14.16
C LEU A 214 1.59 5.59 13.36
N LEU A 215 1.28 6.62 12.57
CA LEU A 215 2.30 7.36 11.79
C LEU A 215 3.22 8.23 12.67
N ARG A 216 2.79 8.62 13.87
CA ARG A 216 3.56 9.52 14.76
C ARG A 216 4.57 8.82 15.67
N ARG A 217 4.51 7.49 15.86
CA ARG A 217 5.46 6.76 16.73
C ARG A 217 6.84 6.51 16.12
N SER A 218 7.04 6.80 14.82
CA SER A 218 8.34 6.58 14.14
C SER A 218 9.27 7.82 14.11
N GLY A 219 8.91 8.91 14.79
CA GLY A 219 9.63 10.19 14.70
C GLY A 219 10.40 10.62 15.95
N SER A 220 10.92 9.71 16.77
CA SER A 220 11.75 10.10 17.93
C SER A 220 13.23 10.17 17.55
N ARG A 221 13.66 11.37 17.15
CA ARG A 221 15.05 11.76 16.90
C ARG A 221 15.94 11.43 18.10
N ARG A 222 16.86 10.47 17.98
CA ARG A 222 18.06 10.44 18.83
C ARG A 222 19.09 11.38 18.22
N ARG A 223 19.29 12.54 18.86
CA ARG A 223 20.56 13.28 18.78
C ARG A 223 21.61 12.38 19.43
N LEU A 224 22.60 11.94 18.64
CA LEU A 224 23.83 11.39 19.17
C LEU A 224 24.95 12.39 18.89
N SER A 225 25.59 12.79 19.98
CA SER A 225 26.72 13.67 20.10
C SER A 225 27.97 13.07 19.45
N SER A 226 28.69 13.92 18.72
CA SER A 226 30.02 13.68 18.20
C SER A 226 31.06 13.65 19.32
N SER A 227 31.81 12.55 19.43
CA SER A 227 33.12 12.52 20.09
C SER A 227 34.09 11.81 19.16
N ALA A 228 35.07 12.59 18.68
CA ALA A 228 36.18 12.14 17.87
C ALA A 228 37.17 11.32 18.71
N SER A 229 37.71 10.25 18.12
CA SER A 229 38.99 9.68 18.51
C SER A 229 39.60 8.93 17.32
N GLU A 230 40.86 9.23 17.09
CA GLU A 230 41.75 8.80 16.02
C GLU A 230 42.11 7.31 16.11
N ALA A 231 42.30 6.64 14.96
CA ALA A 231 43.28 5.56 14.81
C ALA A 231 43.58 5.25 13.32
N GLY A 232 44.84 5.51 12.97
CA GLY A 232 45.76 4.95 11.97
C GLY A 232 45.33 4.02 10.82
N PRO A 233 46.06 4.07 9.69
CA PRO A 233 45.78 3.28 8.49
C PRO A 233 46.44 1.89 8.54
N SER A 234 45.82 0.90 7.91
CA SER A 234 46.47 -0.38 7.59
C SER A 234 46.04 -0.88 6.22
N GLN A 235 47.08 -1.28 5.48
CA GLN A 235 47.13 -1.65 4.08
C GLN A 235 46.40 -2.97 3.81
N SER A 236 45.80 -3.12 2.64
CA SER A 236 45.71 -4.42 1.96
C SER A 236 45.47 -4.19 0.46
N GLY A 237 46.28 -4.88 -0.34
CA GLY A 237 46.42 -4.67 -1.77
C GLY A 237 45.28 -5.25 -2.59
N ALA A 238 45.06 -4.61 -3.75
CA ALA A 238 44.25 -5.15 -4.83
C ALA A 238 45.19 -5.55 -5.98
N ALA A 239 45.16 -6.84 -6.31
CA ALA A 239 45.83 -7.42 -7.46
C ALA A 239 45.10 -7.02 -8.75
N ALA A 240 45.90 -6.75 -9.78
CA ALA A 240 45.47 -6.43 -11.13
C ALA A 240 45.13 -7.69 -11.96
N ALA A 241 44.37 -7.43 -13.01
CA ALA A 241 43.81 -8.31 -14.02
C ALA A 241 44.81 -9.22 -14.77
N GLU A 242 44.31 -10.31 -15.38
CA GLU A 242 44.37 -10.57 -16.84
C GLU A 242 43.67 -11.92 -17.17
N GLN A 243 42.62 -11.89 -18.00
CA GLN A 243 42.56 -12.39 -19.38
C GLN A 243 42.66 -13.92 -19.56
N GLY A 244 41.61 -14.54 -20.11
CA GLY A 244 41.62 -15.96 -20.49
C GLY A 244 40.35 -16.45 -21.21
N ALA A 245 40.28 -16.15 -22.51
CA ALA A 245 39.70 -16.94 -23.61
C ALA A 245 38.38 -17.74 -23.42
N VAL A 246 37.34 -17.32 -24.18
CA VAL A 246 36.17 -18.12 -24.54
C VAL A 246 36.34 -18.61 -26.00
N PRO A 247 36.35 -19.93 -26.28
CA PRO A 247 36.20 -20.40 -27.65
C PRO A 247 34.72 -20.49 -28.04
N GLN A 248 34.38 -19.80 -29.12
CA GLN A 248 33.19 -20.05 -29.92
C GLN A 248 33.31 -21.41 -30.62
N GLN A 249 32.19 -22.13 -30.77
CA GLN A 249 31.68 -22.67 -32.04
C GLN A 249 30.66 -23.79 -31.78
N GLY A 250 29.57 -23.77 -32.56
CA GLY A 250 28.60 -24.86 -32.56
C GLY A 250 27.24 -24.50 -33.16
N THR A 251 27.22 -23.89 -34.35
CA THR A 251 26.01 -23.77 -35.15
C THR A 251 25.61 -25.16 -35.67
N ARG A 252 24.38 -25.60 -35.40
CA ARG A 252 23.77 -26.74 -36.09
C ARG A 252 22.34 -26.38 -36.50
N ALA A 253 22.17 -26.16 -37.80
CA ALA A 253 20.88 -26.03 -38.45
C ALA A 253 20.16 -27.39 -38.54
N PRO A 254 18.82 -27.45 -38.42
CA PRO A 254 18.05 -28.61 -38.84
C PRO A 254 17.73 -28.54 -40.35
N PRO A 255 17.78 -29.67 -41.08
CA PRO A 255 17.31 -29.72 -42.45
C PRO A 255 15.77 -29.74 -42.50
N GLY A 256 15.24 -29.02 -43.47
CA GLY A 256 13.81 -28.97 -43.77
C GLY A 256 13.24 -30.29 -44.26
N GLY A 257 11.96 -30.46 -44.02
CA GLY A 257 11.10 -31.42 -44.70
C GLY A 257 9.82 -30.72 -45.12
N GLU A 258 9.71 -30.43 -46.41
CA GLU A 258 8.47 -30.01 -47.06
C GLU A 258 7.64 -31.24 -47.48
N ARG A 259 6.33 -31.14 -47.20
CA ARG A 259 5.16 -31.52 -48.03
C ARG A 259 5.10 -32.94 -48.64
N ARG A 260 4.08 -33.69 -48.20
CA ARG A 260 2.85 -33.91 -48.98
C ARG A 260 1.71 -34.31 -48.04
#